data_AF-A0A848BZ62-F1
#
_entry.id   AF-A0A848BZ62-F1
#
_cell.length_a   1.000
_cell.length_b   1.000
_cell.length_c   1.000
_cell.angle_alpha   90.00
_cell.angle_beta   90.00
_cell.angle_gamma   90.00
#
_symmetry.space_group_name_H-M   'P 1'
#
loop_
_entity.id
_entity.type
_entity.pdbx_description
1 polymer ?
#
loop_
_entity_poly.entity_id
_entity_poly.type
_entity_poly.pdbx_seq_one_letter_code
_entity_poly.pdbx_strand_id
1 'polypeptide(L)'
;MADENIIVYTDKTVVKVQGLDVKGLDTRALEKILMDKFHSVVRVIGVTGSSIDMDIYGIDPEQIEKDEHGLIQAISTTEGVTATELAKLAGAEKIVPVDINHIPQRDHDYCARERWLHHD
;
A
#
# COMPACT_ATOMS: atom_id res chain seq x y z
N MET A 1 -33.15 -9.25 -4.89
CA MET A 1 -31.99 -9.92 -5.50
C MET A 1 -30.83 -9.57 -4.60
N ALA A 2 -30.26 -10.55 -3.90
CA ALA A 2 -29.20 -10.31 -2.94
C ALA A 2 -27.93 -9.94 -3.71
N ASP A 3 -27.32 -8.80 -3.38
CA ASP A 3 -26.00 -8.45 -3.88
C ASP A 3 -25.01 -9.51 -3.36
N GLU A 4 -24.52 -10.37 -4.25
CA GLU A 4 -23.39 -11.26 -3.95
C GLU A 4 -22.15 -10.41 -3.74
N ASN A 5 -21.94 -9.98 -2.49
CA ASN A 5 -20.69 -9.38 -2.06
C ASN A 5 -19.62 -10.47 -2.05
N ILE A 6 -18.87 -10.59 -3.14
CA ILE A 6 -17.67 -11.42 -3.20
C ILE A 6 -16.59 -10.72 -2.36
N ILE A 7 -16.45 -11.14 -1.10
CA ILE A 7 -15.34 -10.73 -0.24
C ILE A 7 -14.12 -11.55 -0.68
N VAL A 8 -13.29 -10.97 -1.55
CA VAL A 8 -12.02 -11.60 -1.93
C VAL A 8 -11.02 -11.35 -0.82
N TYR A 9 -10.78 -12.37 0.01
CA TYR A 9 -9.63 -12.42 0.90
C TYR A 9 -8.38 -12.48 0.03
N THR A 10 -7.77 -11.33 -0.21
CA THR A 10 -6.57 -11.23 -1.03
C THR A 10 -5.35 -11.25 -0.13
N ASP A 11 -4.55 -12.30 -0.27
CA ASP A 11 -3.18 -12.34 0.24
C ASP A 11 -2.38 -11.22 -0.44
N LYS A 12 -2.32 -10.05 0.20
CA LYS A 12 -1.67 -8.87 -0.35
C LYS A 12 -0.81 -8.17 0.68
N THR A 13 0.31 -7.68 0.21
CA THR A 13 1.25 -6.87 0.97
C THR A 13 1.21 -5.45 0.43
N VAL A 14 0.93 -4.50 1.33
CA VAL A 14 0.97 -3.07 1.03
C VAL A 14 2.41 -2.60 1.18
N VAL A 15 2.92 -1.95 0.16
CA VAL A 15 4.30 -1.49 0.08
C VAL A 15 4.31 0.02 -0.15
N LYS A 16 5.14 0.71 0.62
CA LYS A 16 5.36 2.14 0.49
C LYS A 16 6.82 2.44 0.28
N VAL A 17 7.14 3.13 -0.82
CA VAL A 17 8.48 3.65 -1.09
C VAL A 17 8.46 5.17 -0.99
N GLN A 18 9.40 5.74 -0.26
CA GLN A 18 9.55 7.18 -0.04
C GLN A 18 10.93 7.66 -0.51
N GLY A 19 11.11 8.97 -0.61
CA GLY A 19 12.38 9.57 -1.04
C GLY A 19 12.60 9.49 -2.54
N LEU A 20 11.50 9.52 -3.31
CA LEU A 20 11.52 9.60 -4.76
C LEU A 20 11.28 11.05 -5.20
N ASP A 21 11.62 11.39 -6.44
CA ASP A 21 11.12 12.57 -7.14
C ASP A 21 10.26 12.07 -8.30
N VAL A 22 8.96 12.29 -8.21
CA VAL A 22 7.97 11.76 -9.15
C VAL A 22 7.40 12.89 -10.00
N LYS A 23 7.62 12.84 -11.31
CA LYS A 23 7.13 13.82 -12.30
C LYS A 23 6.66 13.10 -13.56
N GLY A 24 5.35 13.03 -13.75
CA GLY A 24 4.77 12.43 -14.96
C GLY A 24 4.92 10.91 -15.03
N LEU A 25 4.79 10.22 -13.89
CA LEU A 25 4.86 8.76 -13.82
C LEU A 25 3.68 8.11 -14.56
N ASP A 26 3.99 7.20 -15.48
CA ASP A 26 3.04 6.24 -16.02
C ASP A 26 2.91 5.04 -15.06
N THR A 27 1.81 5.01 -14.31
CA THR A 27 1.57 3.96 -13.32
C THR A 27 1.42 2.58 -13.96
N ARG A 28 0.93 2.46 -15.20
CA ARG A 28 0.76 1.17 -15.88
C ARG A 28 2.11 0.59 -16.30
N ALA A 29 3.03 1.45 -16.73
CA ALA A 29 4.39 1.04 -17.05
C ALA A 29 5.12 0.55 -15.79
N LEU A 30 4.98 1.27 -14.68
CA LEU A 30 5.54 0.86 -13.39
C LEU A 30 4.97 -0.49 -12.92
N GLU A 31 3.64 -0.64 -12.95
CA GLU A 31 2.96 -1.89 -12.61
C GLU A 31 3.52 -3.05 -13.43
N LYS A 32 3.68 -2.89 -14.75
CA LYS A 32 4.23 -3.93 -15.62
C LYS A 32 5.67 -4.30 -15.25
N ILE A 33 6.55 -3.32 -15.02
CA ILE A 33 7.94 -3.55 -14.62
C ILE A 33 8.00 -4.34 -13.30
N LEU A 34 7.16 -3.97 -12.34
CA LEU A 34 7.13 -4.64 -11.04
C LEU A 34 6.48 -6.02 -11.13
N MET A 35 5.46 -6.21 -11.97
CA MET A 35 4.90 -7.53 -12.25
C MET A 35 5.93 -8.48 -12.84
N ASP A 36 6.74 -8.00 -13.79
CA ASP A 36 7.79 -8.79 -14.42
C ASP A 36 8.90 -9.16 -13.41
N LYS A 37 9.25 -8.24 -12.49
CA LYS A 37 10.25 -8.48 -11.43
C LYS A 37 9.78 -9.48 -10.38
N PHE A 38 8.57 -9.30 -9.87
CA PHE A 38 8.05 -10.08 -8.74
C PHE A 38 7.31 -11.35 -9.17
N HIS A 39 7.07 -11.54 -10.47
CA HIS A 39 6.22 -12.60 -11.00
C HIS A 39 4.85 -12.67 -10.32
N SER A 40 4.35 -11.52 -9.88
CA SER A 40 3.09 -11.40 -9.17
C SER A 40 2.34 -10.15 -9.63
N VAL A 41 1.04 -10.12 -9.35
CA VAL A 41 0.21 -8.95 -9.62
C VAL A 41 0.71 -7.82 -8.71
N VAL A 42 0.94 -6.66 -9.31
CA VAL A 42 1.28 -5.41 -8.61
C VAL A 42 0.29 -4.36 -9.04
N ARG A 43 -0.21 -3.58 -8.09
CA ARG A 43 -1.14 -2.48 -8.35
C ARG A 43 -0.68 -1.23 -7.64
N VAL A 44 -0.51 -0.13 -8.36
CA VAL A 44 -0.22 1.17 -7.78
C VAL A 44 -1.53 1.73 -7.20
N ILE A 45 -1.51 2.07 -5.91
CA ILE A 45 -2.67 2.59 -5.18
C ILE A 45 -2.61 4.11 -5.11
N GLY A 46 -1.41 4.65 -4.88
CA GLY A 46 -1.20 6.07 -4.63
C GLY A 46 0.16 6.53 -5.12
N VAL A 47 0.19 7.74 -5.67
CA VAL A 47 1.41 8.40 -6.11
C VAL A 47 1.39 9.81 -5.55
N THR A 48 2.45 10.19 -4.86
CA THR A 48 2.73 11.57 -4.47
C THR A 48 3.99 12.05 -5.16
N GLY A 49 4.33 13.34 -5.04
CA GLY A 49 5.57 13.86 -5.59
C GLY A 49 6.84 13.20 -5.00
N SER A 50 6.74 12.53 -3.85
CA SER A 50 7.89 11.93 -3.17
C SER A 50 7.72 10.48 -2.70
N SER A 51 6.58 9.86 -2.99
CA SER A 51 6.29 8.49 -2.56
C SER A 51 5.38 7.75 -3.53
N ILE A 52 5.50 6.44 -3.54
CA ILE A 52 4.61 5.53 -4.28
C ILE A 52 4.12 4.46 -3.32
N ASP A 53 2.81 4.27 -3.29
CA ASP A 53 2.09 3.26 -2.50
C ASP A 53 1.54 2.20 -3.47
N MET A 54 1.78 0.92 -3.19
CA MET A 54 1.40 -0.19 -4.07
C MET A 54 0.95 -1.43 -3.28
N ASP A 55 0.07 -2.23 -3.89
CA ASP A 55 -0.31 -3.56 -3.45
C ASP A 55 0.48 -4.60 -4.26
N ILE A 56 1.09 -5.56 -3.59
CA ILE A 56 1.73 -6.72 -4.20
C ILE A 56 1.04 -7.98 -3.69
N TYR A 57 0.53 -8.81 -4.59
CA TYR A 57 -0.23 -10.01 -4.22
C TYR A 57 0.71 -11.20 -3.99
N GLY A 58 0.34 -12.12 -3.10
CA GLY A 58 1.02 -13.42 -2.91
C GLY A 58 2.50 -13.36 -2.52
N ILE A 59 2.98 -12.22 -2.02
CA ILE A 59 4.37 -12.02 -1.59
C ILE A 59 4.39 -11.56 -0.13
N ASP A 60 5.21 -12.21 0.68
CA ASP A 60 5.38 -11.84 2.08
C ASP A 60 6.26 -10.59 2.22
N PRO A 61 5.99 -9.72 3.21
CA PRO A 61 6.77 -8.51 3.47
C PRO A 61 8.27 -8.74 3.59
N GLU A 62 8.68 -9.82 4.26
CA GLU A 62 10.09 -10.17 4.45
C GLU A 62 10.85 -10.36 3.13
N GLN A 63 10.17 -10.80 2.07
CA GLN A 63 10.80 -10.97 0.76
C GLN A 63 11.03 -9.61 0.09
N ILE A 64 10.12 -8.66 0.29
CA ILE A 64 10.22 -7.29 -0.21
C ILE A 64 11.31 -6.52 0.54
N GLU A 65 11.39 -6.69 1.86
CA GLU A 65 12.43 -6.08 2.70
C GLU A 65 13.84 -6.59 2.35
N LYS A 66 13.98 -7.89 2.06
CA LYS A 66 15.26 -8.48 1.63
C LYS A 66 15.75 -7.93 0.28
N ASP A 67 14.84 -7.49 -0.59
CA ASP A 67 15.15 -6.92 -1.91
C ASP A 67 14.76 -5.44 -2.05
N GLU A 68 14.89 -4.67 -0.96
CA GLU A 68 14.58 -3.23 -0.96
C GLU A 68 15.32 -2.48 -2.08
N HIS A 69 16.63 -2.72 -2.23
CA HIS A 69 17.44 -2.06 -3.25
C HIS A 69 16.97 -2.42 -4.67
N GLY A 70 16.65 -3.69 -4.91
CA GLY A 70 16.16 -4.13 -6.21
C GLY A 70 14.78 -3.59 -6.55
N LEU A 71 13.92 -3.38 -5.54
CA LEU A 71 12.63 -2.70 -5.70
C LEU A 71 12.82 -1.24 -6.10
N ILE A 72 13.63 -0.48 -5.34
CA ILE A 72 13.88 0.95 -5.61
C ILE A 72 14.53 1.14 -6.97
N GLN A 73 15.48 0.27 -7.33
CA GLN A 73 16.11 0.29 -8.64
C GLN A 73 15.09 0.08 -9.76
N ALA A 74 14.21 -0.92 -9.63
CA ALA A 74 13.16 -1.18 -10.62
C ALA A 74 12.20 0.00 -10.77
N ILE A 75 11.77 0.60 -9.67
CA ILE A 75 10.94 1.82 -9.68
C ILE A 75 11.64 2.95 -10.43
N SER A 76 12.94 3.13 -10.20
CA SER A 76 13.77 4.17 -10.82
C SER A 76 14.03 3.97 -12.31
N THR A 77 13.80 2.77 -12.85
CA THR A 77 13.88 2.54 -14.30
C THR A 77 12.66 3.06 -15.05
N THR A 78 11.60 3.43 -14.34
CA THR A 78 10.38 3.94 -14.96
C THR A 78 10.52 5.42 -15.27
N GLU A 79 10.06 5.82 -16.45
CA GLU A 79 10.04 7.23 -16.82
C GLU A 79 9.18 8.04 -15.83
N GLY A 80 9.69 9.23 -15.47
CA GLY A 80 9.01 10.10 -14.53
C GLY A 80 9.24 9.78 -13.06
N VAL A 81 10.16 8.87 -12.73
CA VAL A 81 10.63 8.63 -11.35
C VAL A 81 12.14 8.75 -11.28
N THR A 82 12.62 9.51 -10.30
CA THR A 82 14.05 9.59 -9.96
C THR A 82 14.22 9.21 -8.48
N ALA A 83 15.01 8.17 -8.19
CA ALA A 83 15.39 7.89 -6.81
C ALA A 83 16.37 8.95 -6.30
N THR A 84 16.11 9.46 -5.10
CA THR A 84 17.05 10.33 -4.39
C THR A 84 17.93 9.50 -3.46
N GLU A 85 18.97 10.09 -2.87
CA GLU A 85 19.78 9.44 -1.83
C GLU A 85 18.97 9.08 -0.56
N LEU A 86 17.75 9.63 -0.42
CA LEU A 86 16.82 9.33 0.66
C LEU A 86 15.81 8.25 0.29
N ALA A 87 15.92 7.66 -0.91
CA ALA A 87 15.00 6.62 -1.36
C ALA A 87 15.09 5.40 -0.45
N LYS A 88 13.95 4.99 0.11
CA LYS A 88 13.86 3.84 1.01
C LYS A 88 12.47 3.22 1.01
N LEU A 89 12.41 1.96 1.39
CA LEU A 89 11.19 1.28 1.78
C LEU A 89 10.71 1.87 3.12
N ALA A 90 9.58 2.56 3.10
CA ALA A 90 8.97 3.12 4.30
C ALA A 90 8.13 2.09 5.06
N GLY A 91 7.67 1.04 4.39
CA GLY A 91 6.98 -0.09 5.01
C GLY A 91 6.53 -1.14 4.00
N ALA A 92 6.50 -2.38 4.45
CA ALA A 92 5.86 -3.51 3.78
C ALA A 92 4.99 -4.24 4.81
N GLU A 93 3.67 -4.24 4.63
CA GLU A 93 2.72 -4.79 5.61
C GLU A 93 1.77 -5.77 4.94
N LYS A 94 1.72 -6.99 5.49
CA LYS A 94 0.78 -8.02 5.04
C LYS A 94 -0.61 -7.67 5.56
N ILE A 95 -1.59 -7.62 4.68
CA ILE A 95 -2.99 -7.47 5.09
C ILE A 95 -3.46 -8.79 5.67
N VAL A 96 -3.83 -8.74 6.95
CA VAL A 96 -4.33 -9.88 7.71
C VAL A 96 -5.85 -9.81 7.87
N PRO A 97 -6.54 -10.96 7.87
CA PRO A 97 -7.95 -11.00 8.24
C PRO A 97 -8.09 -10.63 9.72
N VAL A 98 -9.00 -9.71 10.02
CA VAL A 98 -9.38 -9.36 11.39
C VAL A 98 -10.77 -9.94 11.65
N ASP A 99 -10.91 -10.67 12.76
CA ASP A 99 -12.23 -11.11 13.21
C ASP A 99 -13.01 -9.91 13.74
N ILE A 100 -14.08 -9.54 13.03
CA ILE A 100 -14.96 -8.42 13.39
C ILE A 100 -15.56 -8.63 14.79
N ASN A 101 -15.80 -9.88 15.21
CA ASN A 101 -16.38 -10.17 16.53
C ASN A 101 -15.44 -9.89 17.69
N HIS A 102 -14.13 -9.79 17.42
CA HIS A 102 -13.12 -9.46 18.42
C HIS A 102 -12.77 -7.96 18.45
N ILE A 103 -13.36 -7.15 17.55
CA ILE A 103 -13.21 -5.69 17.60
C ILE A 103 -14.08 -5.17 18.75
N PRO A 104 -13.50 -4.53 19.78
CA PRO A 104 -14.28 -4.04 20.91
C PRO A 104 -15.34 -3.06 20.42
N GLN A 105 -16.59 -3.29 20.81
CA GLN A 105 -17.64 -2.31 20.57
C GLN A 105 -17.29 -1.02 21.31
N ARG A 106 -17.41 0.11 20.63
CA ARG A 106 -17.24 1.40 21.29
C ARG A 106 -18.38 1.56 22.29
N ASP A 107 -18.05 1.92 23.53
CA ASP A 107 -19.04 2.21 24.57
C ASP A 107 -19.95 3.40 24.20
N HIS A 108 -19.55 4.23 23.22
CA HIS A 108 -20.25 5.44 22.85
C HIS A 108 -20.28 5.65 21.32
N ASP A 109 -21.46 5.97 20.80
CA ASP A 109 -21.72 6.25 19.37
C ASP A 109 -21.25 7.63 18.90
N TYR A 110 -20.70 8.45 19.80
CA TYR A 110 -20.38 9.84 19.47
C TYR A 110 -19.08 9.97 18.69
N CYS A 111 -19.12 10.81 17.65
CA CYS A 111 -17.90 11.29 17.04
C CYS A 111 -17.05 12.02 18.10
N ALA A 112 -15.71 11.92 18.02
CA ALA A 112 -14.81 12.62 18.94
C ALA A 112 -15.11 14.13 19.04
N ARG A 113 -15.72 14.71 18.00
CA ARG A 113 -16.14 16.11 17.87
C ARG A 113 -17.49 16.44 18.51
N GLU A 114 -18.26 15.44 18.94
CA GLU A 114 -19.59 15.57 19.57
C GLU A 114 -19.54 15.39 21.09
N ARG A 115 -18.35 15.12 21.66
CA ARG A 115 -18.14 14.92 23.11
C ARG A 115 -18.66 16.05 24.01
N TRP A 116 -18.73 17.29 23.52
CA TRP A 116 -19.15 18.46 24.30
C TRP A 116 -20.67 18.62 24.39
N LEU A 117 -21.47 17.88 23.63
CA LEU A 117 -22.94 17.95 23.66
C LEU A 117 -23.54 17.29 24.92
N HIS A 118 -22.74 16.59 25.71
CA HIS A 118 -23.18 15.82 26.87
C HIS A 118 -22.47 16.18 28.19
N HIS A 119 -21.76 17.31 28.24
CA HIS A 119 -21.29 17.90 29.49
C HIS A 119 -22.31 18.95 29.96
N ASP A 120 -23.24 18.53 30.82
CA ASP A 120 -23.93 19.43 31.77
C ASP A 120 -23.12 19.50 33.08
#